data_AF-A0A7V2HGN3-F1
#
_entry.id   AF-A0A7V2HGN3-F1
#
_cell.length_a   1.000
_cell.length_b   1.000
_cell.length_c   1.000
_cell.angle_alpha   90.00
_cell.angle_beta   90.00
_cell.angle_gamma   90.00
#
_symmetry.space_group_name_H-M   'P 1'
#
loop_
_entity.id
_entity.type
_entity.pdbx_description
1 polymer ?
#
loop_
_entity_poly.entity_id
_entity_poly.type
_entity_poly.pdbx_seq_one_letter_code
_entity_poly.pdbx_strand_id
1 'polypeptide(L)'
;MRSGTNTALRRASCCTSRLSWRIAPESESEVFMAKWTHVVEMRFKIKLLDGMRIGGAGGGLEIGGVDLTALKDPVSNEPYIPGSSLKGKLRSILEKEHGLSGDGKPCGCGRATCPVCPVFGAHNAHKNTAAESSRLTVRDARFTDEYRNEWKQRTLEGLPVLETKTENIIDRRRGVAGD
;
A
#
# COMPACT_ATOMS: atom_id res chain seq x y z
N MET A 1 1.43 71.00 -11.23
CA MET A 1 2.19 69.90 -10.59
C MET A 1 3.10 69.28 -11.63
N ARG A 2 4.42 69.43 -11.44
CA ARG A 2 5.47 68.88 -12.31
C ARG A 2 5.85 67.47 -11.87
N SER A 3 6.56 66.78 -12.76
CA SER A 3 7.28 65.50 -12.63
C SER A 3 6.40 64.25 -12.73
N GLY A 4 6.74 63.22 -13.52
CA GLY A 4 7.93 63.01 -14.32
C GLY A 4 7.82 61.80 -15.24
N THR A 5 8.56 61.90 -16.35
CA THR A 5 9.41 60.87 -16.98
C THR A 5 8.80 59.54 -17.42
N ASN A 6 8.68 59.50 -18.75
CA ASN A 6 8.69 58.40 -19.69
C ASN A 6 10.01 57.59 -19.63
N THR A 7 9.96 56.24 -19.62
CA THR A 7 10.99 55.28 -20.12
C THR A 7 10.31 53.89 -20.18
N ALA A 8 9.64 53.51 -21.28
CA ALA A 8 10.17 52.90 -22.51
C ALA A 8 10.53 51.41 -22.43
N LEU A 9 9.88 50.64 -23.33
CA LEU A 9 10.34 49.41 -24.00
C LEU A 9 10.28 48.11 -23.17
N ARG A 10 9.63 47.00 -23.59
CA ARG A 10 9.60 46.39 -24.93
C ARG A 10 8.37 45.49 -25.12
N ARG A 11 7.98 45.41 -26.39
CA ARG A 11 6.97 44.54 -27.01
C ARG A 11 7.15 43.06 -26.65
N ALA A 12 6.03 42.40 -26.39
CA ALA A 12 5.78 41.05 -26.89
C ALA A 12 4.34 40.99 -27.41
N SER A 13 4.21 41.21 -28.71
CA SER A 13 3.04 40.83 -29.50
C SER A 13 3.00 39.30 -29.59
N CYS A 14 1.90 38.66 -29.18
CA CYS A 14 1.38 37.49 -29.91
C CYS A 14 0.02 37.03 -29.37
N CYS A 15 -0.96 36.97 -30.26
CA CYS A 15 -2.21 36.18 -30.17
C CYS A 15 -3.12 36.37 -28.95
N THR A 16 -4.04 37.31 -29.08
CA THR A 16 -5.37 37.24 -28.46
C THR A 16 -6.18 36.09 -29.05
N SER A 17 -6.07 34.89 -28.48
CA SER A 17 -7.12 33.87 -28.58
C SER A 17 -7.90 33.84 -27.27
N ARG A 18 -8.98 34.63 -27.26
CA ARG A 18 -9.97 34.76 -26.20
C ARG A 18 -10.74 33.43 -26.09
N LEU A 19 -10.19 32.43 -25.40
CA LEU A 19 -10.99 31.28 -24.96
C LEU A 19 -11.83 31.73 -23.75
N SER A 20 -13.03 32.20 -24.05
CA SER A 20 -14.09 32.30 -23.05
C SER A 20 -14.52 30.88 -22.68
N TRP A 21 -14.02 30.36 -21.57
CA TRP A 21 -14.62 29.19 -20.94
C TRP A 21 -15.98 29.62 -20.39
N ARG A 22 -17.04 29.41 -21.18
CA ARG A 22 -18.41 29.47 -20.66
C ARG A 22 -18.57 28.27 -19.73
N ILE A 23 -18.62 28.54 -18.44
CA ILE A 23 -19.12 27.61 -17.43
C ILE A 23 -20.61 27.45 -17.75
N ALA A 24 -20.99 26.30 -18.30
CA ALA A 24 -22.39 25.90 -18.38
C ALA A 24 -22.82 25.43 -16.97
N PRO A 25 -23.93 25.95 -16.41
CA PRO A 25 -24.41 25.50 -15.11
C PRO A 25 -25.25 24.22 -15.22
N GLU A 26 -24.96 23.32 -14.27
CA GLU A 26 -25.72 22.21 -13.69
C GLU A 26 -27.03 21.71 -14.35
N SER A 27 -27.08 20.40 -14.60
CA SER A 27 -28.28 19.59 -14.37
C SER A 27 -27.93 18.11 -14.15
N GLU A 28 -28.30 17.58 -12.98
CA GLU A 28 -28.68 16.20 -12.67
C GLU A 28 -27.72 15.04 -13.01
N SER A 29 -26.99 14.61 -11.98
CA SER A 29 -26.71 13.21 -11.60
C SER A 29 -26.64 12.14 -12.70
N GLU A 30 -25.73 12.28 -13.66
CA GLU A 30 -25.17 11.10 -14.31
C GLU A 30 -24.16 10.47 -13.34
N VAL A 31 -24.61 9.42 -12.66
CA VAL A 31 -23.71 8.45 -12.02
C VAL A 31 -22.85 7.90 -13.15
N PHE A 32 -21.65 8.47 -13.35
CA PHE A 32 -20.64 7.96 -14.26
C PHE A 32 -20.31 6.54 -13.81
N MET A 33 -21.01 5.56 -14.37
CA MET A 33 -20.67 4.16 -14.21
C MET A 33 -19.30 3.96 -14.86
N ALA A 34 -18.28 3.86 -14.03
CA ALA A 34 -16.94 3.51 -14.48
C ALA A 34 -17.01 2.15 -15.19
N LYS A 35 -17.04 2.19 -16.52
CA LYS A 35 -17.09 1.00 -17.36
C LYS A 35 -15.71 0.35 -17.34
N TRP A 36 -15.63 -0.87 -16.84
CA TRP A 36 -14.42 -1.67 -16.92
C TRP A 36 -14.10 -1.91 -18.40
N THR A 37 -12.94 -1.44 -18.86
CA THR A 37 -12.48 -1.65 -20.24
C THR A 37 -11.59 -2.89 -20.33
N HIS A 38 -10.61 -2.99 -19.43
CA HIS A 38 -9.64 -4.09 -19.42
C HIS A 38 -9.25 -4.46 -17.99
N VAL A 39 -8.94 -5.74 -17.77
CA VAL A 39 -8.32 -6.26 -16.55
C VAL A 39 -6.89 -6.64 -16.90
N VAL A 40 -5.92 -6.02 -16.23
CA VAL A 40 -4.50 -6.36 -16.41
C VAL A 40 -4.08 -7.29 -15.28
N GLU A 41 -3.56 -8.46 -15.63
CA GLU A 41 -2.98 -9.39 -14.68
C GLU A 41 -1.45 -9.24 -14.65
N MET A 42 -0.89 -9.09 -13.45
CA MET A 42 0.55 -9.02 -13.23
C MET A 42 0.96 -10.17 -12.29
N ARG A 43 1.91 -11.00 -12.74
CA ARG A 43 2.47 -12.11 -11.96
C ARG A 43 3.97 -11.89 -11.79
N PHE A 44 4.46 -12.06 -10.57
CA PHE A 44 5.88 -11.89 -10.25
C PHE A 44 6.29 -12.88 -9.16
N LYS A 45 7.57 -13.25 -9.16
CA LYS A 45 8.19 -14.05 -8.10
C LYS A 45 8.79 -13.10 -7.06
N ILE A 46 8.51 -13.34 -5.78
CA ILE A 46 9.08 -12.58 -4.67
C ILE A 46 10.22 -13.42 -4.09
N LYS A 47 11.44 -12.87 -4.09
CA LYS A 47 12.59 -13.47 -3.42
C LYS A 47 12.82 -12.77 -2.09
N LEU A 48 12.87 -13.54 -1.01
CA LEU A 48 13.30 -13.04 0.28
C LEU A 48 14.83 -13.00 0.27
N LEU A 49 15.39 -11.82 0.52
CA LEU A 49 16.84 -11.63 0.65
C LEU A 49 17.27 -11.83 2.11
N ASP A 50 16.42 -11.39 3.05
CA ASP A 50 16.61 -11.51 4.49
C ASP A 50 15.44 -12.28 5.14
N GLY A 51 15.61 -12.65 6.40
CA GLY A 51 14.56 -13.25 7.22
C GLY A 51 13.33 -12.35 7.31
N MET A 52 12.16 -12.87 6.94
CA MET A 52 10.89 -12.15 6.96
C MET A 52 9.93 -12.80 7.95
N ARG A 53 9.34 -11.96 8.81
CA ARG A 53 8.28 -12.36 9.73
C ARG A 53 7.00 -11.60 9.41
N ILE A 54 5.93 -12.33 9.13
CA ILE A 54 4.57 -11.78 9.07
C ILE A 54 3.81 -12.41 10.22
N GLY A 55 3.51 -11.60 11.23
CA GLY A 55 2.72 -12.03 12.38
C GLY A 55 1.26 -12.22 11.98
N GLY A 56 0.67 -13.34 12.39
CA GLY A 56 -0.78 -13.50 12.41
C GLY A 56 -1.37 -12.87 13.68
N ALA A 57 -2.64 -12.50 13.65
CA ALA A 57 -3.39 -12.32 14.89
C ALA A 57 -3.50 -13.72 15.53
N GLY A 58 -2.81 -13.93 16.65
CA GLY A 58 -2.70 -15.24 17.33
C GLY A 58 -4.07 -15.90 17.47
N GLY A 59 -4.30 -16.97 16.71
CA GLY A 59 -5.63 -17.57 16.56
C GLY A 59 -5.59 -19.10 16.49
N GLY A 60 -4.45 -19.71 16.80
CA GLY A 60 -4.35 -21.14 17.08
C GLY A 60 -3.79 -21.30 18.48
N LEU A 61 -4.51 -21.98 19.36
CA LEU A 61 -4.04 -22.37 20.68
C LEU A 61 -2.95 -23.44 20.53
N GLU A 62 -1.77 -23.08 20.02
CA GLU A 62 -0.61 -23.97 20.02
C GLU A 62 -0.03 -23.99 21.44
N ILE A 63 -0.50 -24.94 22.26
CA ILE A 63 0.00 -25.16 23.62
C ILE A 63 1.49 -25.53 23.51
N GLY A 64 2.38 -24.60 23.90
CA GLY A 64 3.84 -24.76 23.83
C GLY A 64 4.51 -24.27 22.54
N GLY A 65 3.80 -23.51 21.69
CA GLY A 65 4.40 -22.82 20.55
C GLY A 65 5.28 -21.64 20.96
N VAL A 66 6.26 -21.29 20.12
CA VAL A 66 7.09 -20.09 20.29
C VAL A 66 6.20 -18.83 20.16
N ASP A 67 6.38 -17.83 21.02
CA ASP A 67 5.50 -16.65 21.17
C ASP A 67 5.26 -15.81 19.89
N LEU A 68 6.03 -16.01 18.81
CA LEU A 68 5.97 -15.21 17.58
C LEU A 68 6.11 -16.05 16.30
N THR A 69 5.27 -17.07 16.13
CA THR A 69 5.27 -17.89 14.90
C THR A 69 4.85 -17.07 13.67
N ALA A 70 5.51 -17.32 12.54
CA ALA A 70 5.09 -16.78 11.24
C ALA A 70 3.70 -17.30 10.87
N LEU A 71 2.91 -16.48 10.16
CA LEU A 71 1.59 -16.89 9.66
C LEU A 71 1.70 -18.05 8.66
N LYS A 72 0.89 -19.08 8.87
CA LYS A 72 0.84 -20.29 8.04
C LYS A 72 -0.58 -20.55 7.54
N ASP A 73 -0.68 -21.26 6.43
CA ASP A 73 -1.94 -21.82 5.95
C ASP A 73 -2.34 -23.02 6.84
N PRO A 74 -3.55 -23.04 7.43
CA PRO A 74 -3.98 -24.12 8.32
C PRO A 74 -4.07 -25.49 7.63
N VAL A 75 -4.18 -25.56 6.30
CA VAL A 75 -4.29 -26.82 5.57
C VAL A 75 -2.91 -27.36 5.20
N SER A 76 -2.04 -26.51 4.64
CA SER A 76 -0.74 -26.93 4.14
C SER A 76 0.40 -26.78 5.15
N ASN A 77 0.19 -26.02 6.23
CA ASN A 77 1.21 -25.61 7.20
C ASN A 77 2.38 -24.82 6.57
N GLU A 78 2.21 -24.36 5.33
CA GLU A 78 3.20 -23.55 4.61
C GLU A 78 3.02 -22.06 5.00
N PRO A 79 4.13 -21.34 5.28
CA PRO A 79 4.09 -19.89 5.37
C PRO A 79 3.69 -19.25 4.05
N TYR A 80 2.94 -18.15 4.10
CA TYR A 80 2.57 -17.37 2.91
C TYR A 80 2.56 -15.88 3.21
N ILE A 81 2.60 -15.06 2.16
CA ILE A 81 2.48 -13.60 2.28
C ILE A 81 1.03 -13.22 2.00
N PRO A 82 0.28 -12.67 2.97
CA PRO A 82 -1.07 -12.20 2.75
C PRO A 82 -1.10 -11.04 1.75
N GLY A 83 -2.04 -11.07 0.82
CA GLY A 83 -2.26 -9.99 -0.14
C GLY A 83 -2.65 -8.69 0.56
N SER A 84 -3.31 -8.76 1.73
CA SER A 84 -3.62 -7.61 2.58
C SER A 84 -2.36 -6.93 3.13
N SER A 85 -1.37 -7.71 3.58
CA SER A 85 -0.10 -7.20 4.11
C SER A 85 0.70 -6.52 3.00
N LEU A 86 0.80 -7.16 1.83
CA LEU A 86 1.48 -6.59 0.67
C LEU A 86 0.78 -5.30 0.18
N LYS A 87 -0.56 -5.33 0.06
CA LYS A 87 -1.37 -4.16 -0.32
C LYS A 87 -1.18 -3.01 0.68
N GLY A 88 -1.21 -3.30 1.98
CA GLY A 88 -1.04 -2.30 3.03
C GLY A 88 0.35 -1.66 3.01
N LYS A 89 1.41 -2.46 2.80
CA LYS A 89 2.78 -1.94 2.69
C LYS A 89 2.96 -1.05 1.47
N LEU A 90 2.47 -1.48 0.30
CA LEU A 90 2.50 -0.68 -0.93
C LEU A 90 1.76 0.65 -0.75
N ARG A 91 0.57 0.59 -0.14
CA ARG A 91 -0.22 1.78 0.17
C ARG A 91 0.55 2.73 1.10
N SER A 92 1.12 2.22 2.18
CA SER A 92 1.85 3.02 3.17
C SER A 92 3.08 3.70 2.57
N ILE A 93 3.82 3.01 1.70
CA ILE A 93 4.97 3.60 0.99
C ILE A 93 4.52 4.74 0.09
N LEU A 94 3.47 4.52 -0.70
CA LEU A 94 2.95 5.53 -1.62
C LEU A 94 2.35 6.75 -0.89
N GLU A 95 1.65 6.53 0.22
CA GLU A 95 1.16 7.61 1.08
C GLU A 95 2.32 8.43 1.66
N LYS A 96 3.41 7.77 2.07
CA LYS A 96 4.59 8.46 2.62
C LYS A 96 5.33 9.27 1.56
N GLU A 97 5.49 8.72 0.36
CA GLU A 97 6.13 9.40 -0.77
C GLU A 97 5.39 10.68 -1.17
N HIS A 98 4.05 10.66 -1.14
CA HIS A 98 3.22 11.82 -1.46
C HIS A 98 2.88 12.72 -0.25
N GLY A 99 3.46 12.48 0.93
CA GLY A 99 3.22 13.28 2.13
C GLY A 99 1.78 13.18 2.67
N LEU A 100 1.07 12.09 2.37
CA LEU A 100 -0.31 11.84 2.78
C LEU A 100 -0.41 11.07 4.12
N SER A 101 0.71 10.80 4.78
CA SER A 101 0.83 10.01 6.01
C SER A 101 0.64 10.78 7.32
N GLY A 102 -0.11 11.89 7.32
CA GLY A 102 -0.18 12.84 8.44
C GLY A 102 -0.48 12.19 9.80
N ASP A 103 -1.68 11.65 9.99
CA ASP A 103 -2.17 11.21 11.31
C ASP A 103 -1.91 9.73 11.62
N GLY A 104 -1.03 9.08 10.85
CA GLY A 104 -0.85 7.62 10.89
C GLY A 104 -2.06 6.81 10.41
N LYS A 105 -3.15 7.48 10.00
CA LYS A 105 -4.33 6.85 9.40
C LYS A 105 -4.20 6.78 7.87
N PRO A 106 -4.75 5.74 7.23
CA PRO A 106 -4.76 5.64 5.78
C PRO A 106 -5.55 6.80 5.15
N CYS A 107 -5.11 7.28 3.99
CA CYS A 107 -5.75 8.40 3.31
C CYS A 107 -7.22 8.09 2.94
N GLY A 108 -8.14 8.94 3.41
CA GLY A 108 -9.59 8.81 3.22
C GLY A 108 -10.22 9.86 2.31
N CYS A 109 -9.42 10.67 1.58
CA CYS A 109 -9.93 11.90 0.95
C CYS A 109 -10.94 11.69 -0.19
N GLY A 110 -11.08 10.48 -0.76
CA GLY A 110 -12.11 10.15 -1.76
C GLY A 110 -12.01 10.90 -3.10
N ARG A 111 -10.99 11.75 -3.31
CA ARG A 111 -10.82 12.56 -4.51
C ARG A 111 -10.29 11.72 -5.68
N ALA A 112 -10.85 11.93 -6.87
CA ALA A 112 -10.36 11.33 -8.11
C ALA A 112 -8.91 11.72 -8.46
N THR A 113 -8.48 12.91 -8.01
CA THR A 113 -7.13 13.45 -8.22
C THR A 113 -6.09 12.93 -7.22
N CYS A 114 -6.49 12.13 -6.23
CA CYS A 114 -5.56 11.55 -5.28
C CYS A 114 -4.75 10.42 -5.97
N PRO A 115 -3.42 10.35 -5.78
CA PRO A 115 -2.63 9.26 -6.35
C PRO A 115 -2.89 7.90 -5.68
N VAL A 116 -3.40 7.88 -4.44
CA VAL A 116 -3.56 6.66 -3.63
C VAL A 116 -4.99 6.12 -3.68
N CYS A 117 -6.00 6.96 -3.41
CA CYS A 117 -7.38 6.52 -3.17
C CYS A 117 -8.01 5.77 -4.37
N PRO A 118 -7.86 6.18 -5.65
CA PRO A 118 -8.44 5.46 -6.78
C PRO A 118 -7.85 4.07 -7.00
N VAL A 119 -6.60 3.84 -6.57
CA VAL A 119 -5.90 2.55 -6.73
C VAL A 119 -6.27 1.60 -5.59
N PHE A 120 -6.10 2.08 -4.35
CA PHE A 120 -6.21 1.24 -3.14
C PHE A 120 -7.59 1.24 -2.49
N GLY A 121 -8.45 2.20 -2.83
CA GLY A 121 -9.73 2.49 -2.17
C GLY A 121 -9.57 3.54 -1.05
N ALA A 122 -10.48 4.51 -0.99
CA ALA A 122 -10.52 5.49 0.10
C ALA A 122 -10.95 4.83 1.42
N HIS A 123 -10.21 5.11 2.49
CA HIS A 123 -10.56 4.63 3.82
C HIS A 123 -11.70 5.50 4.38
N ASN A 124 -12.79 4.87 4.87
CA ASN A 124 -13.99 5.55 5.37
C ASN A 124 -14.64 6.53 4.38
N ALA A 125 -14.72 6.15 3.10
CA ALA A 125 -15.47 6.92 2.13
C ALA A 125 -16.95 7.03 2.54
N HIS A 126 -17.48 8.25 2.62
CA HIS A 126 -18.92 8.47 2.57
C HIS A 126 -19.44 7.99 1.20
N LYS A 127 -20.65 7.41 1.17
CA LYS A 127 -21.32 6.99 -0.09
C LYS A 127 -21.28 8.17 -1.08
N ASN A 128 -20.93 7.90 -2.34
CA ASN A 128 -20.79 8.88 -3.45
C ASN A 128 -19.45 9.63 -3.55
N THR A 129 -18.31 8.97 -3.31
CA THR A 129 -17.00 9.53 -3.71
C THR A 129 -16.43 8.83 -4.93
N ALA A 130 -15.69 9.57 -5.76
CA ALA A 130 -15.14 9.06 -7.02
C ALA A 130 -14.10 7.92 -6.85
N ALA A 131 -13.65 7.67 -5.62
CA ALA A 131 -12.65 6.65 -5.26
C ALA A 131 -13.17 5.68 -4.17
N GLU A 132 -14.46 5.32 -4.25
CA GLU A 132 -15.09 4.38 -3.31
C GLU A 132 -14.53 2.95 -3.43
N SER A 133 -14.31 2.45 -4.66
CA SER A 133 -13.84 1.09 -4.90
C SER A 133 -12.35 1.02 -5.24
N SER A 134 -11.67 -0.01 -4.73
CA SER A 134 -10.27 -0.28 -5.09
C SER A 134 -10.17 -0.88 -6.48
N ARG A 135 -9.28 -0.35 -7.32
CA ARG A 135 -8.98 -0.90 -8.65
C ARG A 135 -7.90 -1.98 -8.63
N LEU A 136 -7.14 -2.07 -7.53
CA LEU A 136 -6.09 -3.06 -7.32
C LEU A 136 -6.54 -4.20 -6.40
N THR A 137 -6.51 -5.42 -6.92
CA THR A 137 -6.67 -6.66 -6.15
C THR A 137 -5.32 -7.36 -6.01
N VAL A 138 -4.85 -7.51 -4.77
CA VAL A 138 -3.60 -8.21 -4.46
C VAL A 138 -3.95 -9.58 -3.89
N ARG A 139 -3.44 -10.64 -4.52
CA ARG A 139 -3.64 -12.02 -4.07
C ARG A 139 -2.53 -12.44 -3.10
N ASP A 140 -2.83 -13.45 -2.30
CA ASP A 140 -1.84 -14.05 -1.40
C ASP A 140 -0.70 -14.69 -2.20
N ALA A 141 0.54 -14.44 -1.80
CA ALA A 141 1.71 -15.03 -2.42
C ALA A 141 2.09 -16.31 -1.67
N ARG A 142 1.95 -17.44 -2.35
CA ARG A 142 2.37 -18.76 -1.88
C ARG A 142 3.77 -19.08 -2.40
N PHE A 143 4.38 -20.13 -1.86
CA PHE A 143 5.61 -20.67 -2.42
C PHE A 143 5.44 -21.07 -3.88
N THR A 144 6.52 -20.93 -4.63
CA THR A 144 6.62 -21.52 -5.96
C THR A 144 6.74 -23.04 -5.82
N ASP A 145 6.37 -23.77 -6.86
CA ASP A 145 6.40 -25.24 -6.81
C ASP A 145 7.82 -25.78 -6.57
N GLU A 146 8.85 -25.06 -7.06
CA GLU A 146 10.25 -25.43 -6.82
C GLU A 146 10.60 -25.34 -5.33
N TYR A 147 10.29 -24.22 -4.67
CA TYR A 147 10.58 -24.02 -3.25
C TYR A 147 9.70 -24.89 -2.34
N ARG A 148 8.46 -25.17 -2.76
CA ARG A 148 7.57 -26.09 -2.04
C ARG A 148 8.17 -27.49 -1.92
N ASN A 149 8.82 -27.99 -2.97
CA ASN A 149 9.44 -29.32 -2.94
C ASN A 149 10.64 -29.34 -1.98
N GLU A 150 11.47 -28.30 -2.02
CA GLU A 150 12.58 -28.13 -1.07
C GLU A 150 12.07 -28.04 0.38
N TRP A 151 11.01 -27.27 0.61
CA TRP A 151 10.36 -27.15 1.92
C TRP A 151 9.88 -28.51 2.45
N LYS A 152 9.23 -29.31 1.61
CA LYS A 152 8.76 -30.66 1.96
C LYS A 152 9.92 -31.60 2.28
N GLN A 153 10.99 -31.55 1.49
CA GLN A 153 12.20 -32.35 1.72
C GLN A 153 12.86 -31.99 3.05
N ARG A 154 13.11 -30.70 3.30
CA ARG A 154 13.68 -30.23 4.57
C ARG A 154 12.82 -30.62 5.77
N THR A 155 11.49 -30.53 5.62
CA THR A 155 10.54 -30.95 6.65
C THR A 155 10.62 -32.45 6.92
N LEU A 156 10.75 -33.29 5.88
CA LEU A 156 10.89 -34.75 6.00
C LEU A 156 12.22 -35.15 6.64
N GLU A 157 13.29 -34.43 6.32
CA GLU A 157 14.64 -34.63 6.87
C GLU A 157 14.78 -34.09 8.31
N GLY A 158 13.75 -33.43 8.85
CA GLY A 158 13.78 -32.84 10.19
C GLY A 158 14.69 -31.60 10.30
N LEU A 159 15.04 -30.97 9.18
CA LEU A 159 15.84 -29.76 9.16
C LEU A 159 15.00 -28.55 9.59
N PRO A 160 15.59 -27.57 10.29
CA PRO A 160 14.87 -26.36 10.68
C PRO A 160 14.47 -25.56 9.44
N VAL A 161 13.15 -25.45 9.23
CA VAL A 161 12.55 -24.72 8.10
C VAL A 161 12.26 -23.25 8.43
N LEU A 162 12.14 -22.91 9.71
CA LEU A 162 11.99 -21.55 10.22
C LEU A 162 13.10 -21.30 11.24
N GLU A 163 13.69 -20.11 11.17
CA GLU A 163 14.64 -19.62 12.16
C GLU A 163 13.88 -19.00 13.34
N THR A 164 14.24 -19.38 14.55
CA THR A 164 13.81 -18.68 15.77
C THR A 164 14.93 -17.74 16.19
N LYS A 165 14.66 -16.43 16.12
CA LYS A 165 15.59 -15.39 16.54
C LYS A 165 15.01 -14.66 17.75
N THR A 166 15.74 -14.68 18.86
CA THR A 166 15.37 -13.95 20.08
C THR A 166 15.85 -12.51 19.99
N GLU A 167 14.96 -11.56 20.29
CA GLU A 167 15.29 -10.14 20.44
C GLU A 167 15.21 -9.77 21.92
N ASN A 168 16.29 -9.23 22.50
CA ASN A 168 16.33 -8.79 23.90
C ASN A 168 16.29 -7.26 23.98
N ILE A 169 15.49 -6.71 24.89
CA ILE A 169 15.45 -5.27 25.16
C ILE A 169 16.41 -4.96 26.29
N ILE A 170 17.50 -4.24 26.01
CA ILE A 170 18.46 -3.86 27.05
C ILE A 170 18.04 -2.53 27.67
N ASP A 171 17.80 -2.50 28.98
CA ASP A 171 17.61 -1.26 29.74
C ASP A 171 18.93 -0.48 29.73
N ARG A 172 18.96 0.63 28.98
CA ARG A 172 20.15 1.46 28.78
C ARG A 172 20.62 2.19 30.05
N ARG A 173 19.77 2.31 31.09
CA ARG A 173 20.16 2.94 32.37
C ARG A 173 20.75 1.93 33.34
N ARG A 174 20.26 0.69 33.33
CA ARG A 174 20.72 -0.36 34.26
C ARG A 174 21.75 -1.31 33.65
N GLY A 175 21.87 -1.34 32.32
CA GLY A 175 22.75 -2.27 31.61
C GLY A 175 22.28 -3.72 31.68
N VAL A 176 21.04 -3.96 32.09
CA VAL A 176 20.46 -5.30 32.26
C VAL A 176 19.55 -5.60 31.08
N ALA A 177 19.59 -6.84 30.58
CA ALA A 177 18.62 -7.32 29.62
C ALA A 177 17.26 -7.49 30.32
N GLY A 178 16.24 -6.82 29.80
CA GLY A 178 14.85 -7.12 30.10
C GLY A 178 14.33 -8.13 29.09
N ASP A 179 13.62 -9.14 29.61
CA ASP A 179 12.78 -10.04 28.82
C ASP A 179 11.57 -9.27 28.27
#